data_AF-A0A024VGF7-F1
#
_entry.id   AF-A0A024VGF7-F1
#
_cell.length_a   1.000
_cell.length_b   1.000
_cell.length_c   1.000
_cell.angle_alpha   90.00
_cell.angle_beta   90.00
_cell.angle_gamma   90.00
#
_symmetry.space_group_name_H-M   'P 1'
#
loop_
_entity.id
_entity.type
_entity.pdbx_description
1 polymer ?
#
loop_
_entity_poly.entity_id
_entity_poly.type
_entity_poly.pdbx_seq_one_letter_code
_entity_poly.pdbx_strand_id
1 'polypeptide(L)'
;MSPKNYSRRAVSKLLNCLSEEIEKQQPKNVIHFMVDFLCKNYGSHLRGFAHVWDVVEQSLVKLKLIEGCLSFPGIEGKVERPSIVSISYYDINGYKHLKILKGIHSRIFQHEFDHLNGTLFIDKMTQVDKKKVRPKLNELIRDYKATHSEEPAL
;
A
#
# COMPACT_ATOMS: atom_id res chain seq x y z
N MET A 1 -18.87 18.55 11.19
CA MET A 1 -17.46 18.98 11.21
C MET A 1 -16.97 18.98 9.77
N SER A 2 -16.56 20.13 9.23
CA SER A 2 -16.19 20.27 7.81
C SER A 2 -14.83 19.60 7.53
N PRO A 3 -14.61 18.93 6.38
CA PRO A 3 -13.34 18.30 6.07
C PRO A 3 -12.25 19.37 5.93
N LYS A 4 -11.08 19.15 6.52
CA LYS A 4 -9.94 20.06 6.43
C LYS A 4 -9.60 20.28 4.95
N ASN A 5 -9.71 21.52 4.47
CA ASN A 5 -9.30 21.93 3.12
C ASN A 5 -7.78 21.73 2.97
N TYR A 6 -7.37 20.59 2.44
CA TYR A 6 -5.99 20.40 1.98
C TYR A 6 -5.75 21.34 0.79
N SER A 7 -4.75 22.22 0.89
CA SER A 7 -4.42 23.21 -0.14
C SER A 7 -4.10 22.51 -1.46
N ARG A 8 -4.77 22.87 -2.57
CA ARG A 8 -4.46 22.40 -3.94
C ARG A 8 -2.96 22.48 -4.27
N ARG A 9 -2.27 23.44 -3.67
CA ARG A 9 -0.83 23.68 -3.85
C ARG A 9 0.03 22.56 -3.25
N ALA A 10 -0.42 21.92 -2.17
CA ALA A 10 0.30 20.82 -1.54
C ALA A 10 0.16 19.52 -2.36
N VAL A 11 -1.04 19.25 -2.89
CA VAL A 11 -1.29 18.08 -3.75
C VAL A 11 -0.52 18.19 -5.06
N SER A 12 -0.55 19.36 -5.71
CA SER A 12 0.20 19.60 -6.95
C SER A 12 1.72 19.44 -6.75
N LYS A 13 2.27 19.89 -5.62
CA LYS A 13 3.70 19.68 -5.32
C LYS A 13 4.06 18.20 -5.16
N LEU A 14 3.21 17.43 -4.49
CA LEU A 14 3.45 16.00 -4.32
C LEU A 14 3.39 15.25 -5.66
N LEU A 15 2.39 15.55 -6.49
CA LEU A 15 2.26 14.92 -7.81
C LEU A 15 3.45 15.25 -8.72
N ASN A 16 3.95 16.49 -8.69
CA ASN A 16 5.17 16.85 -9.43
C ASN A 16 6.38 16.07 -8.92
N CYS A 17 6.58 15.99 -7.61
CA CYS A 17 7.68 15.24 -7.02
C CYS A 17 7.63 13.75 -7.37
N LEU A 18 6.43 13.14 -7.34
CA LEU A 18 6.22 11.77 -7.81
C LEU A 18 6.55 11.60 -9.29
N SER A 19 6.12 12.53 -10.14
CA SER A 19 6.35 12.48 -11.57
C SER A 19 7.84 12.56 -11.91
N GLU A 20 8.56 13.50 -11.28
CA GLU A 20 10.01 13.65 -11.41
C GLU A 20 10.76 12.38 -10.98
N GLU A 21 10.33 11.75 -9.88
CA GLU A 21 10.97 10.54 -9.38
C GLU A 21 10.65 9.29 -10.21
N ILE A 22 9.45 9.20 -10.80
CA ILE A 22 9.13 8.14 -11.79
C ILE A 22 10.00 8.29 -13.04
N GLU A 23 10.12 9.50 -13.57
CA GLU A 23 10.94 9.77 -14.77
C GLU A 23 12.42 9.45 -14.52
N LYS A 24 12.91 9.80 -13.34
CA LYS A 24 14.30 9.56 -12.92
C LYS A 24 14.61 8.10 -12.70
N GLN A 25 13.73 7.37 -12.01
CA GLN A 25 14.01 5.98 -11.61
C GLN A 25 13.54 4.94 -12.64
N GLN A 26 12.71 5.35 -13.61
CA GLN A 26 12.08 4.49 -14.62
C GLN A 26 11.67 3.11 -14.08
N PRO A 27 10.82 3.08 -13.04
CA PRO A 27 10.44 1.84 -12.40
C PRO A 27 9.65 0.96 -13.37
N LYS A 28 10.01 -0.32 -13.44
CA LYS A 28 9.28 -1.32 -14.25
C LYS A 28 7.79 -1.43 -13.88
N ASN A 29 7.44 -1.08 -12.63
CA ASN A 29 6.07 -1.02 -12.15
C ASN A 29 5.82 0.32 -11.45
N VAL A 30 5.21 1.25 -12.19
CA VAL A 30 4.94 2.62 -11.74
C VAL A 30 4.00 2.66 -10.54
N ILE A 31 2.98 1.79 -10.50
CA ILE A 31 2.01 1.76 -9.38
C ILE A 31 2.71 1.36 -8.10
N HIS A 32 3.50 0.29 -8.13
CA HIS A 32 4.29 -0.14 -6.97
C HIS A 32 5.25 0.95 -6.52
N PHE A 33 5.96 1.57 -7.47
CA PHE A 33 6.89 2.66 -7.16
C PHE A 33 6.20 3.84 -6.48
N MET A 34 5.03 4.26 -6.95
CA MET A 34 4.27 5.33 -6.33
C MET A 34 3.89 5.00 -4.89
N VAL A 35 3.41 3.77 -4.64
CA VAL A 35 3.03 3.34 -3.29
C VAL A 35 4.24 3.26 -2.38
N ASP A 36 5.32 2.63 -2.82
CA ASP A 36 6.58 2.52 -2.06
C ASP A 36 7.22 3.88 -1.77
N PHE A 37 7.27 4.78 -2.77
CA PHE A 37 7.76 6.15 -2.62
C PHE A 37 6.92 6.94 -1.62
N LEU A 38 5.59 6.83 -1.70
CA LEU A 38 4.69 7.49 -0.76
C LEU A 38 4.84 6.94 0.66
N CYS A 39 4.95 5.61 0.82
CA CYS A 39 5.16 4.95 2.10
C CYS A 39 6.50 5.35 2.74
N LYS A 40 7.58 5.42 1.96
CA LYS A 40 8.92 5.80 2.44
C LYS A 40 9.02 7.27 2.82
N ASN A 41 8.48 8.18 2.01
CA ASN A 41 8.71 9.61 2.16
C ASN A 41 7.59 10.33 2.94
N TYR A 42 6.40 9.73 3.04
CA TYR A 42 5.22 10.37 3.64
C TYR A 42 4.51 9.49 4.68
N GLY A 43 5.17 8.45 5.21
CA GLY A 43 4.58 7.45 6.12
C GLY A 43 3.77 8.01 7.30
N SER A 44 4.17 9.15 7.89
CA SER A 44 3.43 9.82 8.98
C SER A 44 2.20 10.61 8.51
N HIS A 45 2.12 10.96 7.22
CA HIS A 45 1.06 11.76 6.59
C HIS A 45 0.09 10.92 5.73
N LEU A 46 0.40 9.65 5.47
CA LEU A 46 -0.45 8.76 4.66
C LEU A 46 -1.81 8.42 5.27
N ARG A 47 -1.99 8.65 6.58
CA ARG A 47 -3.32 8.57 7.23
C ARG A 47 -4.36 9.48 6.57
N GLY A 48 -3.95 10.47 5.76
CA GLY A 48 -4.84 11.32 4.97
C GLY A 48 -5.04 10.90 3.50
N PHE A 49 -4.16 10.06 2.92
CA PHE A 49 -4.29 9.61 1.52
C PHE A 49 -5.39 8.57 1.32
N ALA A 50 -5.73 7.82 2.38
CA ALA A 50 -6.93 6.97 2.40
C ALA A 50 -8.23 7.77 2.21
N HIS A 51 -8.26 9.10 2.43
CA HIS A 51 -9.43 9.91 2.06
C HIS A 51 -9.55 10.16 0.56
N VAL A 52 -8.46 9.96 -0.19
CA VAL A 52 -8.46 10.06 -1.66
C VAL A 52 -8.98 8.78 -2.29
N TRP A 53 -8.75 7.63 -1.67
CA TRP A 53 -9.15 6.31 -2.16
C TRP A 53 -9.95 5.57 -1.12
N ASP A 54 -11.22 5.27 -1.42
CA ASP A 54 -12.10 4.58 -0.48
C ASP A 54 -12.62 3.28 -1.09
N VAL A 55 -12.74 2.24 -0.27
CA VAL A 55 -13.43 1.00 -0.63
C VAL A 55 -14.87 1.13 -0.17
N VAL A 56 -15.74 1.45 -1.13
CA VAL A 56 -17.16 1.72 -0.88
C VAL A 56 -17.91 0.43 -0.58
N GLU A 57 -17.61 -0.63 -1.33
CA GLU A 57 -18.24 -1.94 -1.15
C GLU A 57 -17.29 -3.09 -1.49
N GLN A 58 -17.55 -4.26 -0.90
CA GLN A 58 -16.78 -5.48 -1.10
C GLN A 58 -17.70 -6.66 -1.39
N SER A 59 -17.26 -7.60 -2.24
CA SER A 59 -18.03 -8.82 -2.47
C SER A 59 -18.04 -9.75 -1.25
N LEU A 60 -19.17 -10.43 -1.04
CA LEU A 60 -19.29 -11.54 -0.08
C LEU A 60 -18.35 -12.70 -0.42
N VAL A 61 -18.13 -12.94 -1.72
CA VAL A 61 -17.21 -13.96 -2.20
C VAL A 61 -15.77 -13.52 -1.93
N LYS A 62 -15.04 -14.36 -1.18
CA LYS A 62 -13.63 -14.15 -0.87
C LYS A 62 -12.77 -15.25 -1.48
N LEU A 63 -11.57 -14.88 -1.90
CA LEU A 63 -10.61 -15.78 -2.53
C LEU A 63 -9.29 -15.78 -1.75
N LYS A 64 -8.75 -16.97 -1.52
CA LYS A 64 -7.40 -17.17 -0.99
C LYS A 64 -6.42 -17.31 -2.14
N LEU A 65 -5.56 -16.32 -2.31
CA LEU A 65 -4.47 -16.34 -3.29
C LEU A 65 -3.15 -16.10 -2.58
N ILE A 66 -2.07 -16.54 -3.20
CA ILE A 66 -0.71 -16.28 -2.73
C ILE A 66 -0.38 -14.81 -3.03
N GLU A 67 0.08 -14.09 -2.02
CA GLU A 67 0.64 -12.75 -2.15
C GLU A 67 2.09 -12.76 -1.70
N GLY A 68 2.88 -11.91 -2.35
CA GLY A 68 4.17 -11.44 -1.87
C GLY A 68 4.15 -9.91 -1.80
N CYS A 69 5.18 -9.33 -1.20
CA CYS A 69 5.34 -7.89 -1.10
C CYS A 69 6.81 -7.55 -1.30
N LEU A 70 7.13 -6.49 -2.04
CA LEU A 70 8.52 -6.10 -2.26
C LEU A 70 9.20 -5.59 -0.97
N SER A 71 8.44 -5.12 0.02
CA SER A 71 8.93 -4.82 1.37
C SER A 71 9.32 -6.08 2.17
N PHE A 72 8.91 -7.28 1.71
CA PHE A 72 9.21 -8.56 2.33
C PHE A 72 9.83 -9.53 1.31
N PRO A 73 11.08 -9.29 0.85
CA PRO A 73 11.72 -10.10 -0.16
C PRO A 73 11.72 -11.60 0.20
N GLY A 74 11.29 -12.45 -0.73
CA GLY A 74 11.29 -13.90 -0.56
C GLY A 74 10.25 -14.46 0.42
N ILE A 75 9.31 -13.63 0.88
CA ILE A 75 8.17 -14.05 1.70
C ILE A 75 6.89 -14.00 0.87
N GLU A 76 6.22 -15.16 0.82
CA GLU A 76 4.92 -15.32 0.19
C GLU A 76 3.99 -16.14 1.08
N GLY A 77 2.70 -15.88 1.00
CA GLY A 77 1.71 -16.67 1.72
C GLY A 77 0.28 -16.39 1.26
N LYS A 78 -0.64 -17.29 1.61
CA LYS A 78 -2.05 -17.13 1.24
C LYS A 78 -2.70 -16.06 2.09
N VAL A 79 -3.36 -15.13 1.42
CA VAL A 79 -4.19 -14.08 2.02
C VAL A 79 -5.61 -14.21 1.47
N GLU A 80 -6.61 -14.06 2.34
CA GLU A 80 -8.01 -14.07 1.95
C GLU A 80 -8.50 -12.64 1.70
N ARG A 81 -9.03 -12.37 0.49
CA ARG A 81 -9.56 -11.05 0.11
C ARG A 81 -10.86 -11.18 -0.67
N PRO A 82 -11.78 -10.19 -0.57
CA PRO A 82 -12.88 -10.03 -1.52
C PRO A 82 -12.43 -10.15 -2.98
N SER A 83 -13.18 -10.89 -3.78
CA SER A 83 -12.91 -11.07 -5.21
C SER A 83 -13.18 -9.82 -6.05
N ILE A 84 -14.08 -8.95 -5.56
CA ILE A 84 -14.53 -7.73 -6.21
C ILE A 84 -14.58 -6.63 -5.16
N VAL A 85 -14.12 -5.44 -5.53
CA VAL A 85 -14.25 -4.22 -4.71
C VAL A 85 -14.81 -3.09 -5.55
N SER A 86 -15.74 -2.32 -4.99
CA SER A 86 -16.17 -1.04 -5.53
C SER A 86 -15.36 0.05 -4.84
N ILE A 87 -14.67 0.87 -5.63
CA ILE A 87 -13.77 1.90 -5.12
C ILE A 87 -14.24 3.28 -5.56
N SER A 88 -13.95 4.28 -4.74
CA SER A 88 -14.01 5.68 -5.16
C SER A 88 -12.63 6.31 -5.08
N TYR A 89 -12.28 7.11 -6.09
CA TYR A 89 -11.00 7.80 -6.15
C TYR A 89 -11.08 9.17 -6.78
N TYR A 90 -10.12 10.04 -6.49
CA TYR A 90 -9.97 11.31 -7.22
C TYR A 90 -8.88 11.19 -8.29
N ASP A 91 -9.12 11.77 -9.45
CA ASP A 91 -8.10 11.91 -10.49
C ASP A 91 -7.18 13.13 -10.24
N ILE A 92 -6.21 13.33 -11.13
CA ILE A 92 -5.25 14.45 -11.05
C ILE A 92 -5.91 15.84 -11.13
N ASN A 93 -7.11 15.93 -11.68
CA ASN A 93 -7.88 17.16 -11.80
C ASN A 93 -8.81 17.36 -10.59
N GLY A 94 -8.84 16.41 -9.65
CA GLY A 94 -9.69 16.44 -8.47
C GLY A 94 -11.14 16.01 -8.73
N TYR A 95 -11.45 15.36 -9.86
CA TYR A 95 -12.77 14.80 -10.09
C TYR A 95 -12.89 13.43 -9.42
N LYS A 96 -14.03 13.20 -8.77
CA LYS A 96 -14.35 11.93 -8.11
C LYS A 96 -14.84 10.90 -9.13
N HIS A 97 -14.28 9.71 -9.07
CA HIS A 97 -14.61 8.55 -9.88
C HIS A 97 -15.09 7.40 -9.00
N LEU A 98 -15.97 6.57 -9.56
CA LEU A 98 -16.40 5.30 -8.98
C LEU A 98 -16.03 4.18 -9.95
N LYS A 99 -15.44 3.11 -9.45
CA LYS A 99 -14.97 2.00 -10.30
C LYS A 99 -15.09 0.67 -9.58
N ILE A 100 -15.55 -0.35 -10.30
CA ILE A 100 -15.56 -1.73 -9.81
C ILE A 100 -14.30 -2.44 -10.31
N LEU A 101 -13.50 -2.94 -9.38
CA LEU A 101 -12.32 -3.75 -9.67
C LEU A 101 -12.60 -5.22 -9.39
N LYS A 102 -12.12 -6.10 -10.28
CA LYS A 102 -12.29 -7.55 -10.21
C LYS A 102 -10.95 -8.25 -10.44
N GLY A 103 -10.86 -9.53 -10.07
CA GLY A 103 -9.70 -10.37 -10.37
C GLY A 103 -8.39 -9.79 -9.83
N ILE A 104 -7.33 -9.80 -10.65
CA ILE A 104 -6.00 -9.35 -10.22
C ILE A 104 -5.95 -7.86 -9.86
N HIS A 105 -6.73 -7.01 -10.53
CA HIS A 105 -6.78 -5.58 -10.22
C HIS A 105 -7.40 -5.31 -8.86
N SER A 106 -8.48 -6.02 -8.52
CA SER A 106 -9.06 -5.99 -7.17
C SER A 106 -8.04 -6.39 -6.12
N ARG A 107 -7.23 -7.41 -6.44
CA ARG A 107 -6.22 -7.96 -5.53
C ARG A 107 -5.10 -6.97 -5.23
N ILE A 108 -4.47 -6.45 -6.29
CA ILE A 108 -3.37 -5.49 -6.18
C ILE A 108 -3.86 -4.25 -5.46
N PHE A 109 -5.01 -3.70 -5.85
CA PHE A 109 -5.56 -2.50 -5.20
C PHE A 109 -5.74 -2.70 -3.69
N GLN A 110 -6.33 -3.82 -3.26
CA GLN A 110 -6.52 -4.09 -1.83
C GLN A 110 -5.21 -4.29 -1.07
N HIS A 111 -4.16 -4.82 -1.72
CA HIS A 111 -2.83 -4.93 -1.13
C HIS A 111 -2.21 -3.55 -0.91
N GLU A 112 -2.19 -2.72 -1.95
CA GLU A 112 -1.61 -1.37 -1.85
C GLU A 112 -2.43 -0.47 -0.93
N PHE A 113 -3.76 -0.62 -0.93
CA PHE A 113 -4.64 0.10 -0.03
C PHE A 113 -4.40 -0.24 1.44
N ASP A 114 -4.03 -1.49 1.75
CA ASP A 114 -3.66 -1.87 3.11
C ASP A 114 -2.40 -1.11 3.57
N HIS A 115 -1.40 -0.95 2.71
CA HIS A 115 -0.18 -0.19 3.02
C HIS A 115 -0.49 1.26 3.41
N LEU A 116 -1.43 1.90 2.71
CA LEU A 116 -1.86 3.27 3.04
C LEU A 116 -2.51 3.36 4.43
N ASN A 117 -3.06 2.26 4.92
CA ASN A 117 -3.63 2.14 6.26
C ASN A 117 -2.65 1.54 7.29
N GLY A 118 -1.39 1.31 6.91
CA GLY A 118 -0.38 0.67 7.76
C GLY A 118 -0.66 -0.80 8.07
N THR A 119 -1.51 -1.46 7.27
CA THR A 119 -1.77 -2.90 7.35
C THR A 119 -0.89 -3.63 6.35
N LEU A 120 -0.28 -4.74 6.75
CA LEU A 120 0.59 -5.53 5.90
C LEU A 120 -0.11 -6.84 5.51
N PHE A 121 0.29 -7.43 4.38
CA PHE A 121 -0.30 -8.70 3.93
C PHE A 121 -0.05 -9.85 4.93
N ILE A 122 1.07 -9.80 5.67
CA ILE A 122 1.35 -10.75 6.76
C ILE A 122 0.31 -10.69 7.86
N ASP A 123 -0.37 -9.56 8.09
CA ASP A 123 -1.42 -9.44 9.11
C ASP A 123 -2.68 -10.22 8.71
N LYS A 124 -2.96 -10.28 7.40
CA LYS A 124 -4.11 -10.97 6.81
C LYS A 124 -3.79 -12.39 6.31
N MET A 125 -2.54 -12.81 6.44
CA MET A 125 -2.09 -14.14 6.03
C MET A 125 -2.73 -15.25 6.89
N THR A 126 -2.99 -16.40 6.28
CA THR A 126 -3.53 -17.57 7.01
C THR A 126 -2.59 -18.01 8.13
N GLN A 127 -3.12 -18.59 9.20
CA GLN A 127 -2.31 -19.01 10.36
C GLN A 127 -1.24 -20.06 9.99
N VAL A 128 -1.56 -20.95 9.04
CA VAL A 128 -0.63 -21.96 8.55
C VAL A 128 0.57 -21.29 7.87
N ASP A 129 0.31 -20.37 6.93
CA ASP A 129 1.38 -19.68 6.22
C ASP A 129 2.15 -18.73 7.15
N LYS A 130 1.48 -18.02 8.07
CA LYS A 130 2.12 -17.20 9.10
C LYS A 130 3.15 -18.00 9.90
N LYS A 131 2.79 -19.21 10.36
CA LYS A 131 3.70 -20.08 11.10
C LYS A 131 4.88 -20.53 10.23
N LYS A 132 4.63 -20.82 8.95
CA LYS A 132 5.65 -21.24 7.99
C LYS A 132 6.66 -20.13 7.66
N VAL A 133 6.21 -18.88 7.51
CA VAL A 133 7.09 -17.75 7.14
C VAL A 133 7.77 -17.08 8.33
N ARG A 134 7.35 -17.38 9.57
CA ARG A 134 7.89 -16.77 10.79
C ARG A 134 9.44 -16.81 10.90
N PRO A 135 10.14 -17.89 10.53
CA PRO A 135 11.61 -17.89 10.54
C PRO A 135 12.21 -16.83 9.62
N LYS A 136 11.70 -16.70 8.39
CA LYS A 136 12.13 -15.67 7.42
C LYS A 136 11.82 -14.26 7.90
N LEU A 137 10.67 -14.05 8.54
CA LEU A 137 10.33 -12.75 9.13
C LEU A 137 11.31 -12.35 10.24
N ASN A 138 11.70 -13.29 11.10
CA ASN A 138 12.67 -13.02 12.16
C ASN A 138 14.05 -12.68 11.60
N GLU A 139 14.46 -13.29 10.49
CA GLU A 139 15.69 -12.97 9.76
C GLU A 139 15.66 -11.52 9.23
N LEU A 140 14.59 -11.14 8.53
CA LEU A 140 14.38 -9.76 8.07
C LEU A 140 14.44 -8.72 9.20
N ILE A 141 13.84 -9.02 10.36
CA ILE A 141 13.89 -8.14 11.54
C ILE A 141 15.32 -8.00 12.05
N ARG A 142 16.09 -9.09 12.07
CA ARG A 142 17.50 -9.07 12.50
C ARG A 142 18.35 -8.22 11.55
N ASP A 143 18.18 -8.40 10.25
CA ASP A 143 18.93 -7.66 9.22
C ASP A 143 18.62 -6.17 9.27
N TYR A 144 17.35 -5.81 9.45
CA TYR A 144 16.94 -4.42 9.64
C TYR A 144 17.60 -3.79 10.87
N LYS A 145 17.61 -4.49 12.01
CA LYS A 145 18.26 -4.02 13.24
C LYS A 145 19.77 -3.87 13.10
N ALA A 146 20.44 -4.78 12.39
CA ALA A 146 21.88 -4.74 12.18
C ALA A 146 22.32 -3.60 11.25
N THR A 147 21.43 -3.16 10.34
CA THR A 147 21.71 -2.05 9.40
C THR A 147 21.35 -0.68 9.97
N HIS A 148 20.52 -0.61 11.01
CA HIS A 148 20.00 0.62 11.62
C HIS A 148 20.30 0.70 13.12
N SER A 149 21.40 0.09 13.57
CA SER A 149 21.80 -0.03 14.98
C SER A 149 22.42 1.25 15.59
N GLU A 150 22.41 2.39 14.90
CA GLU A 150 22.65 3.69 15.55
C GLU A 150 21.30 4.35 15.86
N GLU A 151 20.92 4.35 17.14
CA GLU A 151 19.80 5.17 17.62
C GLU A 151 20.12 6.66 17.36
N PRO A 152 19.20 7.48 16.84
CA PRO A 152 19.31 8.91 17.09
C PRO A 152 19.12 9.10 18.60
N ALA A 153 20.14 9.64 19.26
CA ALA A 153 20.03 10.15 20.61
C ALA A 153 18.78 11.05 20.71
N LEU A 154 17.99 10.80 21.74
CA LEU A 154 16.79 11.57 22.12
C LEU A 154 16.95 13.08 21.95
#